data_AF-A0A831U7B5-F1
#
_entry.id   AF-A0A831U7B5-F1
#
_cell.length_a   1.000
_cell.length_b   1.000
_cell.length_c   1.000
_cell.angle_alpha   90.00
_cell.angle_beta   90.00
_cell.angle_gamma   90.00
#
_symmetry.space_group_name_H-M   'P 1'
#
loop_
_entity.id
_entity.type
_entity.pdbx_description
1 polymer ?
#
loop_
_entity_poly.entity_id
_entity_poly.type
_entity_poly.pdbx_seq_one_letter_code
_entity_poly.pdbx_strand_id
1 'polypeptide(L)'
;MDSTISANVWLCIGLAACLAASGYAEDCSPKLVSVDKIWDAAPHNAFTDLVRFQDQWFCTFREGERHVYGEDGRIRIIVSRDGEHWTPAALLAEEGVDLRDPKLSIMPDGRLMILAGGSVYEGETYMGRQPRVAFSKDGHDWGPLHRILGEGEWLWRVTWHKGKGYGVTRMLTITDGKKHTDVRLVVTTDGLAYEEITGWDIHDRPNETTLRFIGDDEMMAMVRREEGDHTGWLGTSKPPYTDWDWHQTEHRFGGPNFIQLPDGSLWGASRYYPGGAKTVLARMTPTSYEPVLTLPSGGDTSYPGLVWHDDLLWMSYYASHEEKTSIYLAKISIPLSK
;
A
#
# COMPACT_ATOMS: atom_id res chain seq x y z
N MET A 1 -24.50 55.50 -79.45
CA MET A 1 -24.75 56.19 -78.17
C MET A 1 -25.17 55.12 -77.20
N ASP A 2 -24.19 54.74 -76.40
CA ASP A 2 -24.19 53.63 -75.45
C ASP A 2 -25.15 53.84 -74.27
N SER A 3 -25.66 52.75 -73.72
CA SER A 3 -25.60 52.47 -72.27
C SER A 3 -26.27 51.13 -71.96
N THR A 4 -25.44 50.08 -71.91
CA THR A 4 -25.70 48.83 -71.20
C THR A 4 -25.52 49.07 -69.70
N ILE A 5 -26.55 48.76 -68.91
CA ILE A 5 -26.48 48.74 -67.44
C ILE A 5 -26.09 47.32 -67.02
N SER A 6 -24.87 47.12 -66.51
CA SER A 6 -24.47 45.91 -65.80
C SER A 6 -24.63 46.14 -64.29
N ALA A 7 -25.39 45.25 -63.64
CA ALA A 7 -25.54 45.22 -62.19
C ALA A 7 -24.39 44.38 -61.59
N ASN A 8 -23.50 45.02 -60.84
CA ASN A 8 -22.51 44.34 -60.02
C ASN A 8 -23.15 43.94 -58.68
N VAL A 9 -23.34 42.63 -58.48
CA VAL A 9 -23.68 42.04 -57.18
C VAL A 9 -22.39 41.85 -56.40
N TRP A 10 -22.20 42.61 -55.33
CA TRP A 10 -21.13 42.38 -54.36
C TRP A 10 -21.56 41.32 -53.35
N LEU A 11 -20.97 40.13 -53.45
CA LEU A 11 -21.12 39.05 -52.48
C LEU A 11 -20.22 39.35 -51.26
N CYS A 12 -20.80 39.83 -50.16
CA CYS A 12 -20.10 39.92 -48.88
C CYS A 12 -20.06 38.54 -48.21
N ILE A 13 -18.93 37.85 -48.32
CA ILE A 13 -18.66 36.62 -47.55
C ILE A 13 -18.21 37.05 -46.16
N GLY A 14 -19.10 36.96 -45.18
CA GLY A 14 -18.76 37.10 -43.77
C GLY A 14 -18.02 35.85 -43.28
N LEU A 15 -16.71 35.98 -43.06
CA LEU A 15 -15.93 34.97 -42.35
C LEU A 15 -16.31 35.01 -40.86
N ALA A 16 -17.15 34.06 -40.42
CA ALA A 16 -17.36 33.81 -39.00
C ALA A 16 -16.11 33.10 -38.45
N ALA A 17 -15.25 33.85 -37.76
CA ALA A 17 -14.16 33.28 -36.99
C ALA A 17 -14.73 32.58 -35.76
N CYS A 18 -14.87 31.26 -35.82
CA CYS A 18 -15.09 30.43 -34.65
C CYS A 18 -13.83 30.49 -33.78
N LEU A 19 -13.84 31.36 -32.78
CA LEU A 19 -12.91 31.30 -31.66
C LEU A 19 -13.21 30.00 -30.89
N ALA A 20 -12.48 28.94 -31.22
CA ALA A 20 -12.41 27.76 -30.39
C ALA A 20 -11.76 28.19 -29.07
N ALA A 21 -12.57 28.29 -28.02
CA ALA A 21 -12.07 28.35 -26.66
C ALA A 21 -11.37 27.01 -26.40
N SER A 22 -10.05 26.99 -26.56
CA SER A 22 -9.20 25.96 -26.00
C SER A 22 -9.30 26.09 -24.48
N GLY A 23 -10.29 25.39 -23.90
CA GLY A 23 -10.29 25.10 -22.48
C GLY A 23 -8.97 24.42 -22.17
N TYR A 24 -8.13 25.07 -21.36
CA TYR A 24 -7.04 24.38 -20.70
C TYR A 24 -7.70 23.26 -19.89
N ALA A 25 -7.60 22.02 -20.37
CA ALA A 25 -7.88 20.88 -19.53
C ALA A 25 -6.94 21.02 -18.32
N GLU A 26 -7.51 21.21 -17.13
CA GLU A 26 -6.71 21.16 -15.92
C GLU A 26 -5.94 19.84 -15.93
N ASP A 27 -4.65 19.93 -15.67
CA ASP A 27 -3.75 18.78 -15.59
C ASP A 27 -4.17 17.95 -14.36
N CYS A 28 -5.05 16.96 -14.59
CA CYS A 28 -5.56 16.03 -13.58
C CYS A 28 -4.51 14.97 -13.15
N SER A 29 -3.22 15.22 -13.39
CA SER A 29 -2.15 14.33 -12.94
C SER A 29 -1.78 14.61 -11.48
N PRO A 30 -1.47 13.56 -10.68
CA PRO A 30 -0.95 13.76 -9.34
C PRO A 30 0.43 14.42 -9.39
N LYS A 31 0.69 15.33 -8.45
CA LYS A 31 1.93 16.10 -8.39
C LYS A 31 2.68 15.81 -7.11
N LEU A 32 3.95 15.46 -7.24
CA LEU A 32 4.85 15.29 -6.11
C LEU A 32 5.16 16.67 -5.51
N VAL A 33 4.75 16.89 -4.26
CA VAL A 33 4.94 18.16 -3.53
C VAL A 33 6.29 18.17 -2.83
N SER A 34 6.61 17.09 -2.10
CA SER A 34 7.92 16.89 -1.47
C SER A 34 8.25 15.41 -1.33
N VAL A 35 9.54 15.11 -1.17
CA VAL A 35 10.06 13.81 -0.74
C VAL A 35 11.21 14.07 0.21
N ASP A 36 11.06 13.56 1.43
CA ASP A 36 12.04 13.75 2.49
C ASP A 36 12.49 12.39 3.01
N LYS A 37 13.81 12.20 3.18
CA LYS A 37 14.34 11.04 3.90
C LYS A 37 14.09 11.27 5.39
N ILE A 38 13.26 10.43 5.99
CA ILE A 38 12.84 10.58 7.39
C ILE A 38 13.61 9.66 8.35
N TRP A 39 14.32 8.64 7.83
CA TRP A 39 15.11 7.73 8.65
C TRP A 39 16.13 6.91 7.87
N ASP A 40 17.32 6.71 8.44
CA ASP A 40 18.38 5.86 7.91
C ASP A 40 19.35 5.31 8.97
N ALA A 41 18.90 5.07 10.22
CA ALA A 41 19.83 4.71 11.30
C ALA A 41 20.47 3.32 11.14
N ALA A 42 19.71 2.30 10.71
CA ALA A 42 20.21 0.93 10.57
C ALA A 42 20.89 0.67 9.21
N PRO A 43 21.68 -0.42 9.06
CA PRO A 43 22.19 -0.87 7.77
C PRO A 43 21.10 -1.16 6.73
N HIS A 44 19.96 -1.70 7.17
CA HIS A 44 18.76 -1.93 6.35
C HIS A 44 17.53 -1.41 7.07
N ASN A 45 16.77 -0.52 6.41
CA ASN A 45 15.52 0.05 6.91
C ASN A 45 14.44 -0.18 5.85
N ALA A 46 13.38 -0.94 6.13
CA ALA A 46 12.41 -1.30 5.08
C ALA A 46 11.01 -1.64 5.59
N PHE A 47 10.11 -1.87 4.64
CA PHE A 47 8.77 -2.42 4.85
C PHE A 47 7.83 -1.50 5.64
N THR A 48 7.74 -0.24 5.20
CA THR A 48 7.09 0.81 5.96
C THR A 48 5.57 0.64 6.12
N ASP A 49 5.03 1.34 7.10
CA ASP A 49 3.62 1.75 7.13
C ASP A 49 3.46 3.08 7.86
N LEU A 50 2.36 3.80 7.59
CA LEU A 50 2.09 5.14 8.09
C LEU A 50 0.66 5.24 8.62
N VAL A 51 0.47 5.90 9.76
CA VAL A 51 -0.85 6.22 10.32
C VAL A 51 -0.85 7.60 10.98
N ARG A 52 -2.01 8.25 10.97
CA ARG A 52 -2.29 9.46 11.76
C ARG A 52 -3.05 9.05 13.03
N PHE A 53 -2.45 9.21 14.19
CA PHE A 53 -3.02 8.79 15.47
C PHE A 53 -2.85 9.87 16.55
N GLN A 54 -3.93 10.23 17.22
CA GLN A 54 -3.96 11.28 18.25
C GLN A 54 -3.22 12.56 17.83
N ASP A 55 -3.56 13.07 16.64
CA ASP A 55 -2.95 14.25 16.04
C ASP A 55 -1.42 14.19 15.92
N GLN A 56 -0.82 12.99 15.92
CA GLN A 56 0.58 12.73 15.51
C GLN A 56 0.70 11.72 14.35
N TRP A 57 1.76 11.87 13.56
CA TRP A 57 2.16 10.91 12.54
C TRP A 57 2.98 9.80 13.20
N PHE A 58 2.65 8.55 12.92
CA PHE A 58 3.45 7.40 13.29
C PHE A 58 3.85 6.64 12.03
N CYS A 59 5.15 6.46 11.85
CA CYS A 59 5.71 5.64 10.79
C CYS A 59 6.42 4.45 11.44
N THR A 60 6.16 3.25 10.91
CA THR A 60 6.81 2.01 11.36
C THR A 60 7.59 1.38 10.23
N PHE A 61 8.68 0.68 10.55
CA PHE A 61 9.48 -0.09 9.59
C PHE A 61 10.38 -1.08 10.34
N ARG A 62 10.95 -2.02 9.60
CA ARG A 62 11.99 -2.92 10.11
C ARG A 62 13.35 -2.24 10.07
N GLU A 63 14.10 -2.32 11.16
CA GLU A 63 15.55 -2.13 11.22
C GLU A 63 16.23 -3.51 11.24
N GLY A 64 17.29 -3.70 10.46
CA GLY A 64 18.12 -4.90 10.50
C GLY A 64 19.48 -4.72 9.81
N GLU A 65 20.30 -5.76 9.82
CA GLU A 65 21.60 -5.76 9.12
C GLU A 65 21.42 -5.89 7.58
N ARG A 66 20.44 -6.68 7.16
CA ARG A 66 20.18 -7.08 5.76
C ARG A 66 18.69 -7.13 5.47
N HIS A 67 18.30 -7.43 4.23
CA HIS A 67 16.88 -7.54 3.83
C HIS A 67 16.11 -8.62 4.61
N VAL A 68 16.78 -9.73 4.92
CA VAL A 68 16.32 -10.89 5.69
C VAL A 68 17.52 -11.54 6.37
N TYR A 69 17.26 -12.37 7.40
CA TYR A 69 18.28 -13.09 8.18
C TYR A 69 19.38 -12.17 8.75
N GLY A 70 20.43 -12.75 9.35
CA GLY A 70 21.47 -12.01 10.07
C GLY A 70 21.03 -11.69 11.49
N GLU A 71 21.31 -10.49 11.98
CA GLU A 71 20.70 -10.02 13.23
C GLU A 71 19.18 -9.95 13.12
N ASP A 72 18.49 -10.42 14.17
CA ASP A 72 17.03 -10.39 14.27
C ASP A 72 16.50 -8.97 14.02
N GLY A 73 15.62 -8.86 13.01
CA GLY A 73 14.95 -7.63 12.66
C GLY A 73 14.11 -7.09 13.82
N ARG A 74 14.16 -5.77 13.99
CA ARG A 74 13.44 -5.05 15.02
C ARG A 74 12.47 -4.07 14.38
N ILE A 75 11.34 -3.82 15.04
CA ILE A 75 10.34 -2.89 14.54
C ILE A 75 10.56 -1.53 15.18
N ARG A 76 11.03 -0.58 14.37
CA ARG A 76 11.18 0.82 14.75
C ARG A 76 9.86 1.53 14.52
N ILE A 77 9.45 2.31 15.53
CA ILE A 77 8.38 3.30 15.39
C ILE A 77 9.00 4.69 15.59
N ILE A 78 8.74 5.58 14.64
CA ILE A 78 9.07 7.00 14.74
C ILE A 78 7.80 7.84 14.71
N VAL A 79 7.83 9.00 15.36
CA VAL A 79 6.70 9.90 15.51
C VAL A 79 7.07 11.32 15.06
N SER A 80 6.11 12.01 14.49
CA SER A 80 6.23 13.42 14.11
C SER A 80 4.90 14.16 14.28
N ARG A 81 4.96 15.46 14.61
CA ARG A 81 3.76 16.31 14.69
C ARG A 81 3.46 17.02 13.36
N ASP A 82 4.51 17.38 12.63
CA ASP A 82 4.47 18.17 11.40
C ASP A 82 4.77 17.33 10.15
N GLY A 83 5.25 16.11 10.33
CA GLY A 83 5.71 15.24 9.25
C GLY A 83 7.09 15.61 8.70
N GLU A 84 7.79 16.54 9.35
CA GLU A 84 9.11 17.06 8.96
C GLU A 84 10.17 16.65 10.00
N HIS A 85 9.86 16.82 11.28
CA HIS A 85 10.75 16.47 12.38
C HIS A 85 10.33 15.14 13.00
N TRP A 86 11.17 14.13 12.84
CA TRP A 86 10.90 12.77 13.29
C TRP A 86 11.79 12.38 14.47
N THR A 87 11.18 11.71 15.45
CA THR A 87 11.90 11.19 16.63
C THR A 87 11.50 9.74 16.90
N PRO A 88 12.39 8.93 17.50
CA PRO A 88 12.04 7.57 17.92
C PRO A 88 10.91 7.58 18.95
N ALA A 89 9.88 6.77 18.73
CA ALA A 89 8.82 6.52 19.69
C ALA A 89 9.03 5.19 20.44
N ALA A 90 9.39 4.14 19.71
CA ALA A 90 9.62 2.81 20.28
C ALA A 90 10.53 1.93 19.39
N LEU A 91 11.03 0.83 19.96
CA LEU A 91 11.73 -0.24 19.26
C LEU A 91 11.25 -1.59 19.82
N LEU A 92 10.53 -2.37 19.01
CA LEU A 92 10.03 -3.68 19.41
C LEU A 92 10.98 -4.76 18.89
N ALA A 93 11.30 -5.73 19.74
CA ALA A 93 12.16 -6.87 19.42
C ALA A 93 11.68 -8.12 20.19
N GLU A 94 11.92 -9.30 19.62
CA GLU A 94 11.71 -10.61 20.25
C GLU A 94 13.00 -11.41 20.02
N GLU A 95 13.63 -11.89 21.09
CA GLU A 95 14.90 -12.62 20.99
C GLU A 95 14.74 -13.91 20.17
N GLY A 96 15.61 -14.12 19.17
CA GLY A 96 15.58 -15.26 18.27
C GLY A 96 14.52 -15.17 17.16
N VAL A 97 13.93 -13.98 16.97
CA VAL A 97 12.86 -13.76 15.98
C VAL A 97 13.14 -12.51 15.15
N ASP A 98 13.27 -12.71 13.83
CA ASP A 98 13.35 -11.64 12.85
C ASP A 98 11.95 -11.06 12.60
N LEU A 99 11.65 -9.93 13.23
CA LEU A 99 10.39 -9.20 13.04
C LEU A 99 10.42 -8.41 11.73
N ARG A 100 9.35 -8.52 10.93
CA ARG A 100 9.29 -7.95 9.58
C ARG A 100 7.91 -7.41 9.20
N ASP A 101 7.90 -6.62 8.14
CA ASP A 101 6.70 -6.09 7.48
C ASP A 101 5.68 -5.47 8.43
N PRO A 102 6.07 -4.55 9.32
CA PRO A 102 5.14 -3.98 10.28
C PRO A 102 4.02 -3.22 9.58
N LYS A 103 2.79 -3.37 10.08
CA LYS A 103 1.60 -2.62 9.67
C LYS A 103 0.90 -2.02 10.88
N LEU A 104 0.54 -0.76 10.76
CA LEU A 104 -0.21 -0.03 11.77
C LEU A 104 -1.69 -0.03 11.42
N SER A 105 -2.51 -0.09 12.46
CA SER A 105 -3.96 0.13 12.36
C SER A 105 -4.49 0.68 13.66
N ILE A 106 -5.56 1.46 13.58
CA ILE A 106 -6.29 1.96 14.76
C ILE A 106 -7.45 1.01 15.01
N MET A 107 -7.49 0.43 16.21
CA MET A 107 -8.55 -0.47 16.63
C MET A 107 -9.85 0.29 16.92
N PRO A 108 -11.01 -0.38 16.89
CA PRO A 108 -12.30 0.22 17.24
C PRO A 108 -12.36 0.80 18.66
N ASP A 109 -11.53 0.29 19.58
CA ASP A 109 -11.41 0.79 20.95
C ASP A 109 -10.43 1.97 21.10
N GLY A 110 -9.88 2.47 20.00
CA GLY A 110 -8.98 3.63 19.96
C GLY A 110 -7.51 3.31 20.26
N ARG A 111 -7.13 2.05 20.45
CA ARG A 111 -5.71 1.67 20.57
C ARG A 111 -5.03 1.60 19.20
N LEU A 112 -3.73 1.86 19.16
CA LEU A 112 -2.89 1.44 18.05
C LEU A 112 -2.61 -0.05 18.17
N MET A 113 -2.72 -0.76 17.04
CA MET A 113 -2.23 -2.11 16.86
C MET A 113 -1.11 -2.10 15.83
N ILE A 114 -0.02 -2.77 16.16
CA ILE A 114 1.02 -3.12 15.19
C ILE A 114 0.96 -4.62 14.92
N LEU A 115 0.93 -4.98 13.64
CA LEU A 115 1.08 -6.34 13.13
C LEU A 115 2.47 -6.47 12.52
N ALA A 116 3.16 -7.58 12.76
CA ALA A 116 4.40 -7.92 12.08
C ALA A 116 4.46 -9.42 11.78
N GLY A 117 5.20 -9.82 10.76
CA GLY A 117 5.66 -11.20 10.63
C GLY A 117 6.82 -11.46 11.58
N GLY A 118 6.94 -12.67 12.12
CA GLY A 118 8.08 -13.09 12.93
C GLY A 118 8.65 -14.39 12.38
N SER A 119 9.85 -14.35 11.81
CA SER A 119 10.56 -15.51 11.25
C SER A 119 11.65 -15.99 12.20
N VAL A 120 11.92 -17.29 12.19
CA VAL A 120 13.01 -17.89 12.96
C VAL A 120 14.04 -18.49 11.99
N TYR A 121 15.32 -18.23 12.26
CA TYR A 121 16.44 -18.70 11.46
C TYR A 121 17.51 -19.38 12.32
N GLU A 122 18.12 -20.43 11.77
CA GLU A 122 19.38 -21.00 12.27
C GLU A 122 20.49 -20.69 11.24
N GLY A 123 21.27 -19.64 11.51
CA GLY A 123 22.15 -19.04 10.51
C GLY A 123 21.32 -18.44 9.36
N GLU A 124 21.53 -18.94 8.14
CA GLU A 124 20.71 -18.56 6.96
C GLU A 124 19.56 -19.55 6.69
N THR A 125 19.41 -20.58 7.52
CA THR A 125 18.38 -21.62 7.34
C THR A 125 17.06 -21.16 7.93
N TYR A 126 16.02 -21.10 7.11
CA TYR A 126 14.66 -20.77 7.55
C TYR A 126 14.05 -21.92 8.33
N MET A 127 13.61 -21.66 9.57
CA MET A 127 13.01 -22.68 10.44
C MET A 127 11.51 -22.59 10.54
N GLY A 128 10.96 -21.39 10.48
CA GLY A 128 9.53 -21.18 10.71
C GLY A 128 9.19 -19.71 10.72
N ARG A 129 7.89 -19.45 10.80
CA ARG A 129 7.36 -18.10 10.96
C ARG A 129 5.97 -18.16 11.55
N GLN A 130 5.61 -17.12 12.27
CA GLN A 130 4.24 -16.88 12.68
C GLN A 130 4.04 -15.36 12.80
N PRO A 131 2.84 -14.81 12.67
CA PRO A 131 2.64 -13.38 12.86
C PRO A 131 2.66 -13.00 14.35
N ARG A 132 2.95 -11.73 14.62
CA ARG A 132 2.95 -11.08 15.94
C ARG A 132 2.08 -9.84 15.92
N VAL A 133 1.43 -9.55 17.04
CA VAL A 133 0.79 -8.25 17.29
C VAL A 133 1.23 -7.64 18.60
N ALA A 134 1.27 -6.32 18.68
CA ALA A 134 1.36 -5.58 19.93
C ALA A 134 0.40 -4.38 19.89
N PHE A 135 0.08 -3.87 21.08
CA PHE A 135 -0.93 -2.81 21.24
C PHE A 135 -0.37 -1.65 22.06
N SER A 136 -0.79 -0.44 21.72
CA SER A 136 -0.43 0.77 22.46
C SER A 136 -1.63 1.72 22.57
N LYS A 137 -1.71 2.45 23.67
CA LYS A 137 -2.73 3.48 23.89
C LYS A 137 -2.30 4.86 23.37
N ASP A 138 -1.01 5.08 23.20
CA ASP A 138 -0.41 6.39 22.92
C ASP A 138 0.64 6.35 21.79
N GLY A 139 1.01 5.16 21.31
CA GLY A 139 2.05 4.94 20.30
C GLY A 139 3.48 4.95 20.85
N HIS A 140 3.66 5.14 22.17
CA HIS A 140 4.95 5.18 22.85
C HIS A 140 5.15 3.96 23.74
N ASP A 141 4.17 3.67 24.60
CA ASP A 141 4.21 2.52 25.50
C ASP A 141 3.46 1.34 24.86
N TRP A 142 4.20 0.28 24.55
CA TRP A 142 3.68 -0.91 23.87
C TRP A 142 3.58 -2.10 24.83
N GLY A 143 2.46 -2.82 24.74
CA GLY A 143 2.30 -4.12 25.38
C GLY A 143 3.22 -5.19 24.78
N PRO A 144 3.25 -6.40 25.36
CA PRO A 144 4.07 -7.48 24.83
C PRO A 144 3.63 -7.89 23.42
N LEU A 145 4.56 -8.48 22.68
CA LEU A 145 4.26 -9.14 21.41
C LEU A 145 3.49 -10.44 21.68
N HIS A 146 2.37 -10.62 20.98
CA HIS A 146 1.54 -11.81 21.02
C HIS A 146 1.62 -12.55 19.70
N ARG A 147 1.86 -13.86 19.74
CA ARG A 147 1.70 -14.74 18.58
C ARG A 147 0.22 -14.86 18.23
N ILE A 148 -0.10 -14.76 16.95
CA ILE A 148 -1.45 -14.95 16.41
C ILE A 148 -1.40 -15.95 15.27
N LEU A 149 -2.56 -16.49 14.87
CA LEU A 149 -2.67 -17.48 13.79
C LEU A 149 -1.76 -18.72 14.03
N GLY A 150 -1.58 -19.58 13.03
CA GLY A 150 -0.75 -20.79 13.11
C GLY A 150 0.71 -20.61 12.69
N GLU A 151 1.54 -21.60 13.01
CA GLU A 151 2.90 -21.73 12.48
C GLU A 151 2.88 -21.84 10.94
N GLY A 152 3.82 -21.19 10.26
CA GLY A 152 3.91 -21.08 8.80
C GLY A 152 3.09 -19.93 8.19
N GLU A 153 2.21 -19.29 8.97
CA GLU A 153 1.32 -18.25 8.48
C GLU A 153 1.98 -16.86 8.41
N TRP A 154 1.46 -16.02 7.51
CA TRP A 154 1.86 -14.62 7.38
C TRP A 154 0.65 -13.76 7.06
N LEU A 155 0.17 -13.02 8.05
CA LEU A 155 -0.91 -12.04 7.90
C LEU A 155 -0.31 -10.74 7.36
N TRP A 156 -0.80 -10.27 6.21
CA TRP A 156 -0.20 -9.11 5.54
C TRP A 156 -0.54 -7.78 6.21
N ARG A 157 -1.83 -7.52 6.47
CA ARG A 157 -2.38 -6.29 7.07
C ARG A 157 -3.75 -6.59 7.66
N VAL A 158 -4.16 -5.82 8.67
CA VAL A 158 -5.55 -5.76 9.14
C VAL A 158 -6.20 -4.43 8.78
N THR A 159 -7.42 -4.49 8.24
CA THR A 159 -8.29 -3.35 7.94
C THR A 159 -9.53 -3.46 8.82
N TRP A 160 -9.78 -2.43 9.65
CA TRP A 160 -10.93 -2.39 10.55
C TRP A 160 -12.16 -1.79 9.88
N HIS A 161 -13.29 -2.44 10.04
CA HIS A 161 -14.60 -2.00 9.54
C HIS A 161 -15.71 -2.47 10.46
N LYS A 162 -16.58 -1.54 10.87
CA LYS A 162 -17.75 -1.81 11.73
C LYS A 162 -17.44 -2.71 12.94
N GLY A 163 -16.32 -2.42 13.62
CA GLY A 163 -15.91 -3.14 14.83
C GLY A 163 -15.19 -4.48 14.61
N LYS A 164 -14.94 -4.88 13.36
CA LYS A 164 -14.23 -6.11 13.00
C LYS A 164 -12.97 -5.79 12.20
N GLY A 165 -11.89 -6.53 12.44
CA GLY A 165 -10.64 -6.45 11.69
C GLY A 165 -10.58 -7.56 10.65
N TYR A 166 -10.23 -7.22 9.42
CA TYR A 166 -10.15 -8.18 8.31
C TYR A 166 -8.73 -8.19 7.74
N GLY A 167 -8.22 -9.36 7.41
CA GLY A 167 -6.92 -9.51 6.78
C GLY A 167 -6.82 -10.78 5.95
N VAL A 168 -5.73 -10.89 5.19
CA VAL A 168 -5.44 -12.09 4.41
C VAL A 168 -4.16 -12.71 4.93
N THR A 169 -4.26 -13.94 5.39
CA THR A 169 -3.11 -14.76 5.75
C THR A 169 -2.68 -15.62 4.58
N ARG A 170 -1.37 -15.86 4.46
CA ARG A 170 -0.80 -16.80 3.49
C ARG A 170 0.07 -17.85 4.16
N MET A 171 -0.02 -19.08 3.69
CA MET A 171 0.85 -20.18 4.12
C MET A 171 1.51 -20.83 2.91
N LEU A 172 2.84 -20.96 2.94
CA LEU A 172 3.59 -21.67 1.90
C LEU A 172 3.65 -23.14 2.28
N THR A 173 3.11 -24.00 1.43
CA THR A 173 3.17 -25.46 1.56
C THR A 173 4.00 -26.05 0.44
N ILE A 174 4.63 -27.20 0.67
CA ILE A 174 5.36 -27.95 -0.35
C ILE A 174 4.73 -29.33 -0.45
N THR A 175 4.11 -29.62 -1.59
CA THR A 175 3.45 -30.89 -1.88
C THR A 175 4.04 -31.45 -3.16
N ASP A 176 4.51 -32.71 -3.14
CA ASP A 176 5.16 -33.37 -4.29
C ASP A 176 6.30 -32.55 -4.91
N GLY A 177 7.07 -31.85 -4.07
CA GLY A 177 8.19 -30.99 -4.50
C GLY A 177 7.77 -29.66 -5.15
N LYS A 178 6.47 -29.36 -5.21
CA LYS A 178 5.93 -28.10 -5.74
C LYS A 178 5.50 -27.17 -4.61
N LYS A 179 5.75 -25.88 -4.79
CA LYS A 179 5.35 -24.82 -3.84
C LYS A 179 3.90 -24.43 -4.12
N HIS A 180 3.07 -24.47 -3.09
CA HIS A 180 1.71 -23.97 -3.11
C HIS A 180 1.57 -22.86 -2.07
N THR A 181 0.68 -21.90 -2.31
CA THR A 181 0.41 -20.85 -1.32
C THR A 181 -1.07 -20.76 -1.08
N ASP A 182 -1.47 -21.17 0.12
CA ASP A 182 -2.83 -21.11 0.59
C ASP A 182 -3.07 -19.71 1.13
N VAL A 183 -4.05 -18.99 0.57
CA VAL A 183 -4.46 -17.65 1.01
C VAL A 183 -5.88 -17.67 1.54
N ARG A 184 -6.07 -17.05 2.71
CA ARG A 184 -7.33 -17.11 3.45
C ARG A 184 -7.72 -15.75 3.98
N LEU A 185 -8.96 -15.35 3.72
CA LEU A 185 -9.58 -14.20 4.34
C LEU A 185 -9.95 -14.55 5.78
N VAL A 186 -9.44 -13.76 6.73
CA VAL A 186 -9.67 -13.95 8.16
C VAL A 186 -10.27 -12.70 8.79
N VAL A 187 -11.00 -12.88 9.89
CA VAL A 187 -11.66 -11.82 10.65
C VAL A 187 -11.35 -11.94 12.14
N THR A 188 -11.27 -10.79 12.82
CA THR A 188 -11.03 -10.68 14.25
C THR A 188 -11.88 -9.58 14.87
N THR A 189 -12.10 -9.61 16.18
CA THR A 189 -12.69 -8.52 16.96
C THR A 189 -11.69 -7.85 17.90
N ASP A 190 -10.54 -8.48 18.15
CA ASP A 190 -9.58 -8.06 19.17
C ASP A 190 -8.12 -8.00 18.68
N GLY A 191 -7.86 -8.41 17.43
CA GLY A 191 -6.51 -8.47 16.86
C GLY A 191 -5.70 -9.69 17.31
N LEU A 192 -6.22 -10.52 18.20
CA LEU A 192 -5.56 -11.68 18.81
C LEU A 192 -6.11 -13.00 18.26
N ALA A 193 -7.43 -13.16 18.30
CA ALA A 193 -8.12 -14.34 17.79
C ALA A 193 -8.68 -14.07 16.39
N TYR A 194 -8.40 -14.98 15.46
CA TYR A 194 -8.85 -14.86 14.07
C TYR A 194 -9.68 -16.08 13.69
N GLU A 195 -10.78 -15.82 13.00
CA GLU A 195 -11.65 -16.82 12.38
C GLU A 195 -11.51 -16.73 10.87
N GLU A 196 -11.52 -17.88 10.20
CA GLU A 196 -11.50 -17.95 8.73
C GLU A 196 -12.89 -17.65 8.17
N ILE A 197 -12.95 -16.81 7.13
CA ILE A 197 -14.17 -16.56 6.35
C ILE A 197 -14.19 -17.49 5.13
N THR A 198 -13.13 -17.44 4.32
CA THR A 198 -13.02 -18.23 3.10
C THR A 198 -11.55 -18.33 2.66
N GLY A 199 -11.21 -19.44 2.01
CA GLY A 199 -9.98 -19.57 1.22
C GLY A 199 -10.22 -19.07 -0.21
N TRP A 200 -9.20 -18.50 -0.85
CA TRP A 200 -9.31 -18.12 -2.26
C TRP A 200 -8.57 -19.09 -3.16
N ASP A 201 -9.23 -19.48 -4.24
CA ASP A 201 -8.62 -20.23 -5.35
C ASP A 201 -7.93 -19.27 -6.32
N ILE A 202 -6.87 -18.62 -5.86
CA ILE A 202 -5.97 -17.81 -6.70
C ILE A 202 -4.71 -18.62 -6.95
N HIS A 203 -4.43 -18.90 -8.22
CA HIS A 203 -3.27 -19.68 -8.65
C HIS A 203 -2.00 -18.83 -8.77
N ASP A 204 -0.88 -19.49 -8.99
CA ASP A 204 0.47 -18.92 -9.15
C ASP A 204 0.97 -18.09 -7.94
N ARG A 205 0.77 -18.68 -6.76
CA ARG A 205 1.32 -18.22 -5.48
C ARG A 205 0.91 -16.79 -5.12
N PRO A 206 -0.39 -16.57 -4.84
CA PRO A 206 -0.85 -15.33 -4.23
C PRO A 206 -0.12 -15.09 -2.89
N ASN A 207 0.13 -13.84 -2.54
CA ASN A 207 0.89 -13.50 -1.33
C ASN A 207 0.33 -12.27 -0.57
N GLU A 208 1.16 -11.25 -0.34
CA GLU A 208 0.84 -9.93 0.18
C GLU A 208 -0.44 -9.39 -0.44
N THR A 209 -1.46 -9.21 0.40
CA THR A 209 -2.79 -8.78 -0.05
C THR A 209 -3.35 -7.72 0.87
N THR A 210 -3.57 -6.52 0.32
CA THR A 210 -4.24 -5.44 1.04
C THR A 210 -5.75 -5.52 0.82
N LEU A 211 -6.52 -5.28 1.88
CA LEU A 211 -7.97 -5.14 1.85
C LEU A 211 -8.39 -3.69 2.14
N ARG A 212 -9.43 -3.20 1.48
CA ARG A 212 -10.16 -1.97 1.87
C ARG A 212 -11.65 -2.17 1.70
N PHE A 213 -12.42 -1.40 2.45
CA PHE A 213 -13.84 -1.26 2.22
C PHE A 213 -14.08 -0.07 1.32
N ILE A 214 -14.85 -0.27 0.26
CA ILE A 214 -15.24 0.72 -0.75
C ILE A 214 -16.77 0.79 -0.80
N GLY A 215 -17.32 1.99 -0.96
CA GLY A 215 -18.79 2.17 -1.05
C GLY A 215 -19.57 1.54 0.13
N ASP A 216 -20.73 0.96 -0.17
CA ASP A 216 -21.65 0.35 0.81
C ASP A 216 -21.17 -1.05 1.28
N ASP A 217 -20.16 -1.09 2.15
CA ASP A 217 -19.59 -2.30 2.77
C ASP A 217 -18.92 -3.29 1.80
N GLU A 218 -18.74 -2.95 0.53
CA GLU A 218 -18.06 -3.82 -0.42
C GLU A 218 -16.56 -3.86 -0.10
N MET A 219 -16.00 -5.08 -0.05
CA MET A 219 -14.58 -5.28 0.21
C MET A 219 -13.85 -5.38 -1.13
N MET A 220 -12.73 -4.68 -1.23
CA MET A 220 -11.79 -4.79 -2.34
C MET A 220 -10.46 -5.38 -1.86
N ALA A 221 -9.85 -6.24 -2.67
CA ALA A 221 -8.54 -6.81 -2.46
C ALA A 221 -7.56 -6.40 -3.58
N MET A 222 -6.31 -6.16 -3.21
CA MET A 222 -5.17 -5.98 -4.12
C MET A 222 -4.12 -7.04 -3.79
N VAL A 223 -4.01 -8.06 -4.64
CA VAL A 223 -3.27 -9.31 -4.41
C VAL A 223 -2.00 -9.32 -5.26
N ARG A 224 -0.83 -9.49 -4.62
CA ARG A 224 0.41 -9.79 -5.34
C ARG A 224 0.50 -11.31 -5.60
N ARG A 225 1.10 -11.67 -6.74
CA ARG A 225 1.38 -13.06 -7.17
C ARG A 225 2.88 -13.23 -7.43
N GLU A 226 3.41 -14.43 -7.18
CA GLU A 226 4.85 -14.71 -7.22
C GLU A 226 5.29 -15.68 -8.31
N GLU A 227 4.35 -16.36 -8.96
CA GLU A 227 4.61 -17.25 -10.08
C GLU A 227 3.72 -16.91 -11.28
N GLY A 228 3.76 -17.72 -12.34
CA GLY A 228 2.97 -17.48 -13.56
C GLY A 228 3.47 -16.25 -14.31
N ASP A 229 2.55 -15.36 -14.68
CA ASP A 229 2.88 -14.05 -15.27
C ASP A 229 3.30 -12.98 -14.24
N HIS A 230 3.22 -13.32 -12.94
CA HIS A 230 3.50 -12.44 -11.80
C HIS A 230 2.63 -11.18 -11.71
N THR A 231 1.63 -11.01 -12.58
CA THR A 231 0.74 -9.84 -12.53
C THR A 231 -0.20 -9.96 -11.35
N GLY A 232 -0.46 -8.82 -10.70
CA GLY A 232 -1.34 -8.76 -9.54
C GLY A 232 -2.80 -8.86 -9.94
N TRP A 233 -3.62 -9.26 -8.99
CA TRP A 233 -5.07 -9.38 -9.14
C TRP A 233 -5.79 -8.39 -8.25
N LEU A 234 -6.89 -7.86 -8.75
CA LEU A 234 -7.85 -7.05 -8.00
C LEU A 234 -9.11 -7.89 -7.81
N GLY A 235 -9.74 -7.81 -6.65
CA GLY A 235 -10.98 -8.52 -6.40
C GLY A 235 -11.97 -7.70 -5.61
N THR A 236 -13.26 -7.97 -5.80
CA THR A 236 -14.31 -7.39 -4.99
C THR A 236 -15.28 -8.44 -4.46
N SER A 237 -15.86 -8.17 -3.30
CA SER A 237 -16.87 -9.02 -2.70
C SER A 237 -17.77 -8.23 -1.77
N LYS A 238 -19.07 -8.54 -1.81
CA LYS A 238 -20.06 -8.02 -0.86
C LYS A 238 -20.18 -8.95 0.35
N PRO A 239 -20.70 -8.49 1.50
CA PRO A 239 -21.02 -9.37 2.61
C PRO A 239 -21.83 -10.60 2.15
N PRO A 240 -21.53 -11.83 2.63
CA PRO A 240 -20.63 -12.17 3.73
C PRO A 240 -19.15 -12.39 3.34
N TYR A 241 -18.72 -11.88 2.17
CA TYR A 241 -17.35 -11.94 1.66
C TYR A 241 -16.85 -13.32 1.25
N THR A 242 -17.77 -14.22 0.88
CA THR A 242 -17.47 -15.59 0.45
C THR A 242 -17.27 -15.72 -1.06
N ASP A 243 -17.94 -14.87 -1.85
CA ASP A 243 -17.94 -14.91 -3.31
C ASP A 243 -17.23 -13.69 -3.89
N TRP A 244 -16.18 -13.92 -4.67
CA TRP A 244 -15.28 -12.88 -5.15
C TRP A 244 -15.26 -12.80 -6.67
N ASP A 245 -15.33 -11.58 -7.20
CA ASP A 245 -15.10 -11.28 -8.62
C ASP A 245 -13.65 -10.79 -8.80
N TRP A 246 -12.88 -11.49 -9.63
CA TRP A 246 -11.43 -11.29 -9.77
C TRP A 246 -11.06 -10.76 -11.15
N HIS A 247 -10.17 -9.78 -11.17
CA HIS A 247 -9.64 -9.13 -12.37
C HIS A 247 -8.11 -9.13 -12.33
N GLN A 248 -7.51 -9.73 -13.35
CA GLN A 248 -6.06 -9.70 -13.53
C GLN A 248 -5.62 -8.33 -14.06
N THR A 249 -4.51 -7.81 -13.53
CA THR A 249 -3.89 -6.57 -14.02
C THR A 249 -2.76 -6.84 -15.01
N GLU A 250 -2.18 -5.79 -15.57
CA GLU A 250 -0.98 -5.87 -16.43
C GLU A 250 0.32 -5.65 -15.65
N HIS A 251 0.25 -5.58 -14.31
CA HIS A 251 1.36 -5.12 -13.48
C HIS A 251 1.66 -6.08 -12.33
N ARG A 252 2.95 -6.40 -12.16
CA ARG A 252 3.42 -7.10 -10.95
C ARG A 252 3.41 -6.15 -9.76
N PHE A 253 2.93 -6.64 -8.62
CA PHE A 253 2.96 -5.90 -7.37
C PHE A 253 4.14 -6.31 -6.45
N GLY A 254 4.52 -5.40 -5.56
CA GLY A 254 5.55 -5.60 -4.54
C GLY A 254 5.28 -4.66 -3.38
N GLY A 255 4.88 -5.21 -2.23
CA GLY A 255 4.32 -4.45 -1.12
C GLY A 255 3.06 -3.68 -1.50
N PRO A 256 1.99 -4.32 -2.02
CA PRO A 256 0.78 -3.62 -2.46
C PRO A 256 0.06 -2.92 -1.30
N ASN A 257 -0.33 -1.67 -1.49
CA ASN A 257 -1.24 -0.94 -0.60
C ASN A 257 -2.12 0.01 -1.42
N PHE A 258 -3.32 0.33 -0.93
CA PHE A 258 -4.20 1.28 -1.60
C PHE A 258 -5.12 1.99 -0.60
N ILE A 259 -5.75 3.07 -1.06
CA ILE A 259 -6.63 3.92 -0.27
C ILE A 259 -7.78 4.47 -1.13
N GLN A 260 -8.93 4.68 -0.51
CA GLN A 260 -10.03 5.46 -1.08
C GLN A 260 -9.93 6.91 -0.56
N LEU A 261 -9.97 7.87 -1.47
CA LEU A 261 -9.96 9.30 -1.14
C LEU A 261 -11.38 9.83 -0.85
N PRO A 262 -11.53 11.05 -0.30
CA PRO A 262 -12.85 11.58 0.07
C PRO A 262 -13.85 11.71 -1.09
N ASP A 263 -13.38 11.85 -2.33
CA ASP A 263 -14.22 11.87 -3.54
C ASP A 263 -14.63 10.47 -4.02
N GLY A 264 -14.25 9.42 -3.29
CA GLY A 264 -14.49 8.02 -3.63
C GLY A 264 -13.49 7.43 -4.61
N SER A 265 -12.55 8.22 -5.15
CA SER A 265 -11.53 7.72 -6.07
C SER A 265 -10.55 6.77 -5.35
N LEU A 266 -10.09 5.76 -6.09
CA LEU A 266 -9.17 4.74 -5.57
C LEU A 266 -7.75 4.97 -6.10
N TRP A 267 -6.79 4.87 -5.19
CA TRP A 267 -5.38 5.07 -5.50
C TRP A 267 -4.53 3.96 -4.89
N GLY A 268 -3.74 3.32 -5.74
CA GLY A 268 -2.87 2.21 -5.36
C GLY A 268 -1.41 2.60 -5.41
N ALA A 269 -0.60 1.96 -4.57
CA ALA A 269 0.84 2.14 -4.57
C ALA A 269 1.54 0.80 -4.38
N SER A 270 2.61 0.59 -5.14
CA SER A 270 3.33 -0.68 -5.18
C SER A 270 4.69 -0.47 -5.84
N ARG A 271 5.51 -1.52 -5.80
CA ARG A 271 6.69 -1.64 -6.65
C ARG A 271 6.24 -1.84 -8.09
N TYR A 272 6.88 -1.12 -9.00
CA TYR A 272 6.83 -1.25 -10.44
C TYR A 272 8.19 -1.75 -10.94
N TYR A 273 8.20 -2.58 -11.99
CA TYR A 273 9.40 -3.29 -12.45
C TYR A 273 9.93 -2.86 -13.83
N PRO A 274 9.11 -2.41 -14.79
CA PRO A 274 9.63 -1.91 -16.05
C PRO A 274 10.63 -0.76 -15.84
N GLY A 275 11.82 -0.86 -16.44
CA GLY A 275 12.91 0.10 -16.22
C GLY A 275 13.66 -0.09 -14.88
N GLY A 276 13.42 -1.18 -14.16
CA GLY A 276 13.97 -1.47 -12.84
C GLY A 276 12.94 -1.26 -11.72
N ALA A 277 13.28 -1.73 -10.52
CA ALA A 277 12.41 -1.58 -9.35
C ALA A 277 12.23 -0.10 -8.98
N LYS A 278 10.99 0.38 -8.99
CA LYS A 278 10.57 1.74 -8.63
C LYS A 278 9.33 1.69 -7.74
N THR A 279 9.17 2.68 -6.86
CA THR A 279 7.90 2.90 -6.16
C THR A 279 7.01 3.80 -7.01
N VAL A 280 5.76 3.41 -7.22
CA VAL A 280 4.80 4.20 -8.01
C VAL A 280 3.51 4.45 -7.25
N LEU A 281 2.85 5.55 -7.59
CA LEU A 281 1.44 5.79 -7.33
C LEU A 281 0.65 5.54 -8.62
N ALA A 282 -0.48 4.86 -8.49
CA ALA A 282 -1.35 4.46 -9.57
C ALA A 282 -2.78 4.92 -9.31
N ARG A 283 -3.45 5.35 -10.39
CA ARG A 283 -4.90 5.45 -10.41
C ARG A 283 -5.46 4.04 -10.53
N MET A 284 -6.53 3.72 -9.81
CA MET A 284 -7.12 2.40 -9.87
C MET A 284 -8.64 2.43 -9.82
N THR A 285 -9.26 1.36 -10.31
CA THR A 285 -10.67 1.03 -10.14
C THR A 285 -10.75 -0.39 -9.56
N PRO A 286 -11.94 -0.92 -9.25
CA PRO A 286 -12.08 -2.33 -8.89
C PRO A 286 -11.44 -3.33 -9.88
N THR A 287 -11.22 -2.93 -11.13
CA THR A 287 -10.78 -3.81 -12.22
C THR A 287 -9.55 -3.32 -12.98
N SER A 288 -8.98 -2.15 -12.62
CA SER A 288 -7.84 -1.57 -13.33
C SER A 288 -6.83 -0.92 -12.38
N TYR A 289 -5.56 -0.89 -12.81
CA TYR A 289 -4.45 -0.28 -12.09
C TYR A 289 -3.51 0.36 -13.11
N GLU A 290 -3.36 1.69 -13.05
CA GLU A 290 -2.56 2.46 -14.00
C GLU A 290 -1.52 3.30 -13.23
N PRO A 291 -0.23 2.94 -13.26
CA PRO A 291 0.84 3.78 -12.72
C PRO A 291 0.87 5.15 -13.40
N VAL A 292 0.73 6.22 -12.61
CA VAL A 292 0.67 7.60 -13.13
C VAL A 292 1.73 8.52 -12.54
N LEU A 293 2.42 8.11 -11.47
CA LEU A 293 3.51 8.86 -10.86
C LEU A 293 4.59 7.91 -10.35
N THR A 294 5.84 8.14 -10.74
CA THR A 294 7.00 7.41 -10.23
C THR A 294 7.71 8.26 -9.19
N LEU A 295 7.97 7.67 -8.01
CA LEU A 295 8.63 8.35 -6.90
C LEU A 295 10.15 8.24 -7.03
N PRO A 296 10.94 9.20 -6.51
CA PRO A 296 12.39 9.08 -6.34
C PRO A 296 12.73 7.80 -5.56
N SER A 297 13.17 6.77 -6.28
CA SER A 297 13.30 5.41 -5.76
C SER A 297 14.16 4.53 -6.69
N GLY A 298 14.61 3.39 -6.17
CA GLY A 298 15.49 2.46 -6.90
C GLY A 298 16.09 1.41 -5.97
N GLY A 299 16.63 0.35 -6.57
CA GLY A 299 17.19 -0.78 -5.83
C GLY A 299 16.12 -1.54 -5.06
N ASP A 300 16.36 -1.79 -3.78
CA ASP A 300 15.37 -2.38 -2.88
C ASP A 300 14.42 -1.26 -2.40
N THR A 301 13.14 -1.30 -2.83
CA THR A 301 12.19 -0.18 -2.66
C THR A 301 10.72 -0.62 -2.53
N SER A 302 9.81 0.31 -2.18
CA SER A 302 8.33 0.19 -2.10
C SER A 302 7.78 0.06 -0.67
N TYR A 303 6.78 -0.81 -0.47
CA TYR A 303 6.03 -1.09 0.75
C TYR A 303 5.42 0.20 1.32
N PRO A 304 4.52 0.84 0.58
CA PRO A 304 4.05 2.16 0.92
C PRO A 304 3.03 2.13 2.06
N GLY A 305 3.18 3.05 3.01
CA GLY A 305 2.12 3.44 3.94
C GLY A 305 1.35 4.62 3.36
N LEU A 306 0.02 4.64 3.43
CA LEU A 306 -0.83 5.63 2.75
C LEU A 306 -1.80 6.28 3.72
N VAL A 307 -1.81 7.61 3.78
CA VAL A 307 -2.76 8.40 4.56
C VAL A 307 -3.18 9.63 3.79
N TRP A 308 -4.48 9.90 3.72
CA TRP A 308 -4.99 11.18 3.22
C TRP A 308 -5.13 12.16 4.39
N HIS A 309 -4.48 13.33 4.29
CA HIS A 309 -4.53 14.37 5.32
C HIS A 309 -4.21 15.75 4.73
N ASP A 310 -4.96 16.77 5.13
CA ASP A 310 -4.81 18.16 4.68
C ASP A 310 -4.71 18.28 3.15
N ASP A 311 -5.67 17.65 2.45
CA ASP A 311 -5.80 17.62 0.99
C ASP A 311 -4.59 17.07 0.22
N LEU A 312 -3.75 16.29 0.90
CA LEU A 312 -2.60 15.61 0.34
C LEU A 312 -2.65 14.12 0.64
N LEU A 313 -2.13 13.32 -0.30
CA LEU A 313 -1.76 11.94 -0.05
C LEU A 313 -0.34 11.92 0.52
N TRP A 314 -0.22 11.44 1.75
CA TRP A 314 1.04 11.18 2.42
C TRP A 314 1.41 9.72 2.21
N MET A 315 2.62 9.49 1.70
CA MET A 315 3.11 8.16 1.38
C MET A 315 4.48 7.92 2.03
N SER A 316 4.55 7.05 3.03
CA SER A 316 5.84 6.50 3.45
C SER A 316 6.27 5.42 2.47
N TYR A 317 7.56 5.26 2.22
CA TYR A 317 8.11 4.11 1.49
C TYR A 317 9.59 3.95 1.84
N TYR A 318 10.19 2.81 1.50
CA TYR A 318 11.64 2.65 1.60
C TYR A 318 12.28 2.59 0.22
N ALA A 319 13.56 2.94 0.11
CA ALA A 319 14.35 2.79 -1.10
C ALA A 319 15.86 2.73 -0.82
N SER A 320 16.64 2.09 -1.70
CA SER A 320 18.12 2.00 -1.58
C SER A 320 18.86 2.72 -2.71
N HIS A 321 18.20 3.69 -3.37
CA HIS A 321 18.79 4.45 -4.50
C HIS A 321 19.91 5.40 -4.08
N GLU A 322 20.00 5.73 -2.78
CA GLU A 322 21.06 6.53 -2.18
C GLU A 322 21.99 5.63 -1.34
N GLU A 323 22.50 4.56 -1.97
CA GLU A 323 23.44 3.56 -1.43
C GLU A 323 22.85 2.60 -0.40
N LYS A 324 22.17 3.12 0.63
CA LYS A 324 21.60 2.34 1.74
C LYS A 324 20.09 2.42 1.77
N THR A 325 19.44 1.31 2.13
CA THR A 325 17.99 1.25 2.31
C THR A 325 17.55 2.19 3.43
N SER A 326 16.83 3.25 3.05
CA SER A 326 16.37 4.33 3.93
C SER A 326 14.86 4.53 3.79
N ILE A 327 14.26 5.23 4.74
CA ILE A 327 12.82 5.53 4.79
C ILE A 327 12.57 6.94 4.29
N TYR A 328 11.58 7.08 3.41
CA TYR A 328 11.19 8.33 2.78
C TYR A 328 9.71 8.60 3.03
N LEU A 329 9.35 9.88 3.06
CA LEU A 329 7.98 10.36 3.10
C LEU A 329 7.74 11.27 1.90
N ALA A 330 6.77 10.92 1.06
CA ALA A 330 6.30 11.75 -0.02
C ALA A 330 4.98 12.45 0.37
N LYS A 331 4.85 13.73 0.00
CA LYS A 331 3.58 14.45 0.00
C LYS A 331 3.15 14.62 -1.45
N ILE A 332 1.93 14.21 -1.79
CA ILE A 332 1.43 14.15 -3.16
C ILE A 332 0.09 14.88 -3.24
N SER A 333 0.03 15.89 -4.11
CA SER A 333 -1.21 16.57 -4.46
C SER A 333 -1.97 15.73 -5.47
N ILE A 334 -3.22 15.39 -5.15
CA ILE A 334 -4.12 14.65 -6.06
C ILE A 334 -5.30 15.56 -6.37
N PRO A 335 -5.53 15.93 -7.64
CA PRO A 335 -6.75 16.63 -8.03
C PRO A 335 -7.96 15.73 -7.75
N LEU A 336 -8.76 16.11 -6.74
CA LEU A 336 -10.02 15.40 -6.45
C LEU A 336 -11.07 15.74 -7.51
N SER A 337 -11.85 14.74 -7.89
CA SER A 337 -13.01 14.95 -8.75
C SER A 337 -14.08 15.68 -7.94
N LYS A 338 -14.60 16.79 -8.48
CA LYS A 338 -15.69 17.56 -7.85
C LYS A 338 -17.04 16.87 -7.98
#